data_AF-A0A0Q4PP14-F1
#
_entry.id   AF-A0A0Q4PP14-F1
#
_cell.length_a   1.000
_cell.length_b   1.000
_cell.length_c   1.000
_cell.angle_alpha   90.00
_cell.angle_beta   90.00
_cell.angle_gamma   90.00
#
_symmetry.space_group_name_H-M   'P 1'
#
loop_
_entity.id
_entity.type
_entity.pdbx_description
1 polymer ?
#
loop_
_entity_poly.entity_id
_entity_poly.type
_entity_poly.pdbx_seq_one_letter_code
_entity_poly.pdbx_strand_id
1 'polypeptide(L)'
;MPATMTISCEAGNLTIAFAYAGNTMSALGRDAGLTTQVDLQAARSRTLNVNRTNTAVVIDNTSDSLAFLDSLQGSNNLTTRVTPANSRSLSVRFSLAGVLEQVEPVRAACS
;
A
#
# COMPACT_ATOMS: atom_id res chain seq x y z
N MET A 1 -6.31 -3.82 -15.79
CA MET A 1 -6.89 -3.41 -14.49
C MET A 1 -6.12 -2.21 -13.96
N PRO A 2 -6.71 -1.26 -13.23
CA PRO A 2 -5.95 -0.14 -12.64
C PRO A 2 -5.09 -0.62 -11.46
N ALA A 3 -4.17 0.24 -11.02
CA ALA A 3 -3.52 0.06 -9.72
C ALA A 3 -4.48 0.49 -8.61
N THR A 4 -4.47 -0.24 -7.49
CA THR A 4 -5.38 0.00 -6.37
C THR A 4 -4.63 -0.02 -5.04
N MET A 5 -5.06 0.84 -4.13
CA MET A 5 -4.70 0.78 -2.71
C MET A 5 -5.95 0.31 -1.96
N THR A 6 -5.86 -0.82 -1.27
CA THR A 6 -6.96 -1.39 -0.49
C THR A 6 -6.58 -1.35 0.98
N ILE A 7 -7.50 -0.90 1.82
CA ILE A 7 -7.35 -0.90 3.28
C ILE A 7 -8.46 -1.80 3.81
N SER A 8 -8.09 -2.89 4.48
CA SER A 8 -9.05 -3.90 4.95
C SER A 8 -8.76 -4.31 6.39
N CYS A 9 -9.81 -4.74 7.08
CA CYS A 9 -9.72 -5.43 8.35
C CYS A 9 -9.94 -6.92 8.13
N GLU A 10 -8.90 -7.74 8.30
CA GLU A 10 -8.99 -9.18 8.11
C GLU A 10 -8.61 -9.89 9.41
N ALA A 11 -9.57 -10.59 10.02
CA ALA A 11 -9.39 -11.30 11.29
C ALA A 11 -8.80 -10.41 12.42
N GLY A 12 -9.22 -9.14 12.48
CA GLY A 12 -8.72 -8.16 13.45
C GLY A 12 -7.38 -7.51 13.08
N ASN A 13 -6.78 -7.87 11.94
CA ASN A 13 -5.54 -7.26 11.46
C ASN A 13 -5.85 -6.22 10.39
N LEU A 14 -5.41 -4.98 10.64
CA LEU A 14 -5.48 -3.91 9.65
C LEU A 14 -4.39 -4.13 8.61
N THR A 15 -4.80 -4.32 7.36
CA THR A 15 -3.91 -4.60 6.23
C THR A 15 -4.06 -3.52 5.15
N ILE A 16 -2.93 -3.12 4.56
CA ILE A 16 -2.90 -2.22 3.41
C ILE A 16 -2.25 -2.95 2.24
N ALA A 17 -2.96 -3.07 1.12
CA ALA A 17 -2.51 -3.77 -0.07
C ALA A 17 -2.41 -2.83 -1.28
N PHE A 18 -1.26 -2.83 -1.94
CA PHE A 18 -1.01 -2.10 -3.18
C PHE A 18 -0.95 -3.08 -4.35
N ALA A 19 -2.01 -3.15 -5.14
CA ALA A 19 -2.05 -3.96 -6.35
C ALA A 19 -1.70 -3.11 -7.58
N TYR A 20 -0.92 -3.69 -8.50
CA TYR A 20 -0.40 -2.98 -9.67
C TYR A 20 -0.88 -3.61 -10.97
N ALA A 21 -2.15 -3.40 -11.32
CA ALA A 21 -2.71 -3.75 -12.62
C ALA A 21 -2.58 -5.24 -13.03
N GLY A 22 -2.44 -6.16 -12.07
CA GLY A 22 -2.25 -7.59 -12.32
C GLY A 22 -0.81 -8.04 -12.54
N ASN A 23 0.18 -7.15 -12.32
CA ASN A 23 1.59 -7.53 -12.40
C ASN A 23 1.99 -8.46 -11.24
N THR A 24 3.00 -9.30 -11.49
CA THR A 24 3.60 -10.18 -10.48
C THR A 24 4.62 -9.38 -9.68
N MET A 25 4.45 -9.27 -8.36
CA MET A 25 5.25 -8.35 -7.54
C MET A 25 6.65 -8.90 -7.24
N SER A 26 6.76 -10.20 -6.98
CA SER A 26 8.01 -10.85 -6.58
C SER A 26 8.30 -12.05 -7.47
N ALA A 27 9.54 -12.27 -7.86
CA ALA A 27 9.91 -13.49 -8.59
C ALA A 27 9.77 -14.74 -7.71
N LEU A 28 9.97 -14.59 -6.39
CA LEU A 28 9.94 -15.68 -5.41
C LEU A 28 8.63 -15.72 -4.61
N GLY A 29 7.72 -14.76 -4.82
CA GLY A 29 6.44 -14.68 -4.11
C GLY A 29 6.57 -14.36 -2.62
N ARG A 30 7.67 -13.73 -2.19
CA ARG A 30 7.92 -13.41 -0.77
C ARG A 30 7.79 -11.93 -0.49
N ASP A 31 8.63 -11.14 -1.14
CA ASP A 31 8.74 -9.72 -0.89
C ASP A 31 8.98 -8.91 -2.18
N ALA A 32 8.73 -7.60 -2.06
CA ALA A 32 9.03 -6.63 -3.10
C ALA A 32 9.42 -5.29 -2.46
N GLY A 33 10.30 -4.55 -3.15
CA GLY A 33 10.66 -3.19 -2.77
C GLY A 33 9.54 -2.21 -3.13
N LEU A 34 9.03 -1.48 -2.14
CA LEU A 34 8.06 -0.42 -2.31
C LEU A 34 8.64 0.91 -1.84
N THR A 35 8.71 1.88 -2.74
CA THR A 35 8.99 3.27 -2.41
C THR A 35 7.67 4.03 -2.32
N THR A 36 7.48 4.80 -1.26
CA THR A 36 6.32 5.66 -1.04
C THR A 36 6.77 7.10 -0.88
N GLN A 37 5.99 8.03 -1.40
CA GLN A 37 6.21 9.47 -1.27
C GLN A 37 4.86 10.15 -1.01
N VAL A 38 4.76 10.83 0.12
CA VAL A 38 3.56 11.58 0.52
C VAL A 38 3.73 13.02 0.05
N ASP A 39 2.86 13.47 -0.85
CA ASP A 39 2.95 14.75 -1.56
C ASP A 39 4.38 15.03 -2.07
N LEU A 40 5.04 16.07 -1.56
CA LEU A 40 6.41 16.48 -1.92
C LEU A 40 7.44 16.17 -0.81
N GLN A 41 7.07 15.35 0.17
CA GLN A 41 7.98 14.93 1.23
C GLN A 41 9.06 13.97 0.70
N ALA A 42 10.05 13.68 1.55
CA ALA A 42 11.08 12.70 1.23
C ALA A 42 10.48 11.31 0.97
N ALA A 43 10.92 10.65 -0.10
CA ALA A 43 10.51 9.30 -0.42
C ALA A 43 11.11 8.29 0.59
N ARG A 44 10.32 7.28 0.97
CA ARG A 44 10.72 6.21 1.88
C ARG A 44 10.58 4.87 1.17
N SER A 45 11.67 4.09 1.16
CA SER A 45 11.71 2.75 0.58
C SER A 45 11.69 1.69 1.67
N ARG A 46 10.88 0.65 1.50
CA ARG A 46 10.81 -0.52 2.38
C ARG A 46 10.71 -1.78 1.52
N THR A 47 11.30 -2.87 2.00
CA THR A 47 10.99 -4.21 1.51
C THR A 47 9.82 -4.74 2.31
N LEU A 48 8.75 -5.12 1.62
CA LEU A 48 7.50 -5.56 2.22
C LEU A 48 7.08 -6.90 1.62
N ASN A 49 6.27 -7.64 2.37
CA ASN A 49 5.71 -8.91 1.90
C ASN A 49 4.80 -8.69 0.69
N VAL A 50 4.62 -9.74 -0.10
CA VAL A 50 3.56 -9.79 -1.12
C VAL A 50 2.40 -10.65 -0.62
N ASN A 51 1.21 -10.39 -1.14
CA ASN A 51 0.04 -11.21 -0.81
C ASN A 51 0.18 -12.64 -1.38
N ARG A 52 -0.70 -13.56 -0.93
CA ARG A 52 -0.67 -14.98 -1.34
C ARG A 52 -0.72 -15.20 -2.86
N THR A 53 -1.39 -14.31 -3.60
CA THR A 53 -1.48 -14.39 -5.07
C THR A 53 -0.30 -13.71 -5.78
N ASN A 54 0.63 -13.09 -5.05
CA ASN A 54 1.81 -12.40 -5.57
C ASN A 54 1.49 -11.24 -6.54
N THR A 55 0.37 -10.56 -6.32
CA THR A 55 -0.14 -9.47 -7.15
C THR A 55 -0.24 -8.13 -6.41
N ALA A 56 -0.02 -8.14 -5.10
CA ALA A 56 -0.02 -6.94 -4.28
C ALA A 56 1.13 -6.96 -3.27
N VAL A 57 1.71 -5.78 -3.01
CA VAL A 57 2.61 -5.55 -1.88
C VAL A 57 1.78 -5.17 -0.66
N VAL A 58 2.05 -5.77 0.49
CA VAL A 58 1.19 -5.63 1.69
C VAL A 58 1.94 -5.08 2.90
N ILE A 59 1.25 -4.25 3.67
CA ILE A 59 1.55 -3.97 5.08
C ILE A 59 0.51 -4.78 5.87
N ASP A 60 0.94 -5.87 6.49
CA ASP A 60 0.09 -6.96 6.99
C ASP A 60 0.00 -7.03 8.52
N ASN A 61 0.41 -5.97 9.22
CA ASN A 61 0.29 -5.86 10.66
C ASN A 61 -0.36 -4.52 11.06
N THR A 62 -1.19 -4.56 12.10
CA THR A 62 -1.99 -3.40 12.52
C THR A 62 -1.14 -2.19 12.89
N SER A 63 -0.02 -2.39 13.59
CA SER A 63 0.82 -1.27 14.05
C SER A 63 1.43 -0.49 12.89
N ASP A 64 2.01 -1.17 11.90
CA ASP A 64 2.60 -0.52 10.74
C ASP A 64 1.53 0.08 9.82
N SER A 65 0.38 -0.59 9.69
CA SER A 65 -0.73 -0.09 8.90
C SER A 65 -1.28 1.22 9.48
N LEU A 66 -1.47 1.29 10.80
CA LEU A 66 -1.88 2.53 11.48
C LEU A 66 -0.84 3.63 11.32
N ALA A 67 0.44 3.32 11.58
CA ALA A 67 1.52 4.30 11.40
C ALA A 67 1.62 4.82 9.96
N PHE A 68 1.37 3.96 8.96
CA PHE A 68 1.32 4.36 7.58
C PHE A 68 0.12 5.28 7.29
N LEU A 69 -1.09 4.93 7.75
CA LEU A 69 -2.28 5.78 7.58
C LEU A 69 -2.14 7.13 8.28
N ASP A 70 -1.57 7.15 9.49
CA ASP A 70 -1.29 8.39 10.22
C ASP A 70 -0.31 9.28 9.43
N SER A 71 0.67 8.69 8.74
CA SER A 71 1.58 9.44 7.87
C SER A 71 0.91 10.07 6.65
N LEU A 72 -0.29 9.60 6.28
CA LEU A 72 -1.09 10.16 5.20
C LEU A 72 -2.04 11.27 5.67
N GLN A 73 -2.27 11.44 6.97
CA GLN A 73 -3.22 12.44 7.47
C GLN A 73 -2.84 13.85 7.00
N GLY A 74 -3.84 14.57 6.49
CA GLY A 74 -3.67 15.92 5.95
C GLY A 74 -2.93 15.99 4.60
N SER A 75 -2.55 14.86 4.01
CA SER A 75 -1.90 14.81 2.70
C SER A 75 -2.90 14.64 1.55
N ASN A 76 -2.52 15.08 0.36
CA ASN A 76 -3.40 15.06 -0.81
C ASN A 76 -3.09 13.89 -1.76
N ASN A 77 -1.84 13.44 -1.78
CA ASN A 77 -1.37 12.45 -2.74
C ASN A 77 -0.38 11.49 -2.11
N LEU A 78 -0.53 10.22 -2.48
CA LEU A 78 0.46 9.18 -2.24
C LEU A 78 1.01 8.72 -3.59
N THR A 79 2.31 8.90 -3.81
CA THR A 79 3.00 8.30 -4.95
C THR A 79 3.70 7.04 -4.49
N THR A 80 3.44 5.92 -5.17
CA THR A 80 4.18 4.68 -4.98
C THR A 80 5.06 4.38 -6.19
N ARG A 81 6.19 3.73 -5.95
CA ARG A 81 7.07 3.20 -6.98
C ARG A 81 7.47 1.79 -6.61
N VAL A 82 7.34 0.88 -7.57
CA VAL A 82 7.64 -0.55 -7.43
C VAL A 82 8.25 -1.07 -8.72
N THR A 83 9.05 -2.13 -8.64
CA THR A 83 9.53 -2.87 -9.82
C THR A 83 8.96 -4.29 -9.76
N PRO A 84 7.88 -4.58 -10.49
CA PRO A 84 7.34 -5.93 -10.57
C PRO A 84 8.32 -6.90 -11.24
N ALA A 85 8.19 -8.19 -10.93
CA ALA A 85 9.06 -9.24 -11.46
C ALA A 85 8.93 -9.42 -12.98
N ASN A 86 7.78 -9.09 -13.55
CA ASN A 86 7.46 -9.28 -14.97
C ASN A 86 7.35 -7.97 -15.76
N SER A 87 7.76 -6.83 -15.19
CA SER A 87 7.68 -5.54 -15.87
C SER A 87 8.81 -4.59 -15.49
N ARG A 88 8.90 -3.45 -16.19
CA ARG A 88 9.72 -2.32 -15.75
C ARG A 88 9.12 -1.66 -14.51
N SER A 89 9.91 -0.80 -13.86
CA SER A 89 9.45 0.01 -12.73
C SER A 89 8.19 0.81 -13.08
N LEU A 90 7.22 0.78 -12.17
CA LEU A 90 5.96 1.50 -12.25
C LEU A 90 5.94 2.59 -11.18
N SER A 91 5.36 3.73 -11.52
CA SER A 91 5.05 4.79 -10.57
C SER A 91 3.56 5.11 -10.65
N VAL A 92 2.87 5.03 -9.52
CA VAL A 92 1.43 5.23 -9.41
C VAL A 92 1.18 6.35 -8.42
N ARG A 93 0.31 7.29 -8.77
CA ARG A 93 -0.15 8.35 -7.88
C ARG A 93 -1.60 8.08 -7.49
N PHE A 94 -1.84 7.94 -6.20
CA PHE A 94 -3.16 7.85 -5.60
C PHE A 94 -3.56 9.22 -5.07
N SER A 95 -4.77 9.66 -5.41
CA SER A 95 -5.39 10.81 -4.75
C SER A 95 -5.97 10.36 -3.41
N LEU A 96 -5.69 11.11 -2.35
CA LEU A 96 -6.17 10.82 -0.99
C LEU A 96 -7.38 11.66 -0.60
N ALA A 97 -7.86 12.52 -1.49
CA ALA A 97 -8.98 13.42 -1.24
C ALA A 97 -10.23 12.63 -0.81
N GLY A 98 -10.72 12.88 0.41
CA GLY A 98 -11.89 12.21 0.98
C GLY A 98 -11.72 10.71 1.27
N VAL A 99 -10.54 10.12 1.02
CA VAL A 99 -10.31 8.68 1.24
C VAL A 99 -10.07 8.39 2.72
N LEU A 100 -9.29 9.23 3.41
CA LEU A 100 -8.95 8.98 4.82
C LEU A 100 -10.16 9.05 5.75
N GLU A 101 -11.14 9.91 5.45
CA GLU A 101 -12.42 9.97 6.17
C GLU A 101 -13.21 8.65 6.04
N GLN A 102 -13.14 7.99 4.88
CA GLN A 102 -13.81 6.72 4.62
C GLN A 102 -13.09 5.52 5.27
N VAL A 103 -11.84 5.69 5.68
CA VAL A 103 -11.02 4.64 6.28
C VAL A 103 -11.25 4.55 7.80
N GLU A 104 -11.73 5.61 8.45
CA GLU A 104 -11.99 5.64 9.89
C GLU A 104 -12.84 4.47 10.42
N PRO A 105 -13.95 4.06 9.77
CA PRO A 105 -14.72 2.88 10.22
C PRO A 105 -13.91 1.58 10.15
N VAL A 106 -13.01 1.44 9.17
CA VAL A 106 -12.14 0.27 9.04
C VAL A 106 -11.09 0.25 10.15
N ARG A 107 -10.54 1.42 10.51
CA ARG A 107 -9.62 1.56 11.65
C ARG A 107 -10.29 1.14 12.95
N ALA A 108 -11.50 1.65 13.20
CA ALA A 108 -12.29 1.35 14.40
C ALA A 108 -12.67 -0.13 14.51
N ALA A 109 -12.79 -0.84 13.39
CA ALA A 109 -13.08 -2.27 13.38
C ALA A 109 -11.87 -3.17 13.72
N CYS A 110 -10.63 -2.67 13.59
CA CYS A 110 -9.41 -3.43 13.87
C CYS A 110 -8.63 -2.98 15.12
N SER A 111 -9.18 -2.03 15.88
CA SER A 111 -8.58 -1.48 17.11
C SER A 111 -9.15 -2.11 18.37
#